data_AF-A0A7S4MWI7-F1
#
_entry.id   AF-A0A7S4MWI7-F1
#
_cell.length_a   1.000
_cell.length_b   1.000
_cell.length_c   1.000
_cell.angle_alpha   90.00
_cell.angle_beta   90.00
_cell.angle_gamma   90.00
#
_symmetry.space_group_name_H-M   'P 1'
#
loop_
_entity.id
_entity.type
_entity.pdbx_description
1 polymer ?
#
loop_
_entity_poly.entity_id
_entity_poly.type
_entity_poly.pdbx_seq_one_letter_code
_entity_poly.pdbx_strand_id
1 'polypeptide(L)'
;VDIVPVCPAHTHLCEVNAQQPTAVFCDVDDDCYGDTDHCAATPACPEKEGCCVQKPIVPVCPEHMHLCAPTERQPVVFCDADADCFGDLDYCHASPACPEKKGCCVQEPKIGPLPDGWEAPLFSNAQLSPQVCNHLFHDQSHLFLRMWGPESRHQNHRGDDPCWARNRWQTWEHQDPQQYFDDISTGKYCEKTDWYEGFAFAHGWFDRSAPALLGFDADITRYCNNNCDGASVNILAIFSAHTPYNTCRNFEWQMCAVLGKLNWQADRQIVFARAPKTVRLDGYPPFGHCSGYTNAPCSDWEGFANDDIFYLEVCLYAQVCSNAHRMFTLEVGEPFVCDLDWAGFNALKEMLMKGPLD
;
A
#
# COMPACT_ATOMS: atom_id res chain seq x y z
N VAL A 1 22.58 -62.57 -15.64
CA VAL A 1 21.29 -61.97 -16.04
C VAL A 1 20.86 -61.18 -14.84
N ASP A 2 21.15 -59.87 -14.84
CA ASP A 2 20.86 -59.03 -13.69
C ASP A 2 19.36 -58.76 -13.64
N ILE A 3 18.76 -59.12 -12.51
CA ILE A 3 17.34 -58.91 -12.24
C ILE A 3 17.21 -57.48 -11.74
N VAL A 4 16.74 -56.58 -12.60
CA VAL A 4 16.43 -55.19 -12.23
C VAL A 4 15.12 -55.20 -11.43
N PRO A 5 15.07 -54.67 -10.20
CA PRO A 5 13.82 -54.56 -9.45
C PRO A 5 12.89 -53.56 -10.14
N VAL A 6 11.63 -53.97 -10.35
CA VAL A 6 10.58 -53.11 -10.90
C VAL A 6 9.67 -52.69 -9.76
N CYS A 7 9.60 -51.39 -9.47
CA CYS A 7 8.69 -50.87 -8.45
C CYS A 7 7.23 -50.85 -8.98
N PRO A 8 6.21 -51.06 -8.11
CA PRO A 8 4.80 -50.93 -8.49
C PRO A 8 4.44 -49.53 -8.96
N ALA A 9 3.34 -49.40 -9.73
CA ALA A 9 2.82 -48.10 -10.15
C ALA A 9 2.60 -47.17 -8.94
N HIS A 10 3.07 -45.92 -9.03
CA HIS A 10 3.10 -44.88 -7.98
C HIS A 10 4.25 -44.92 -6.97
N THR A 11 5.33 -45.66 -7.24
CA THR A 11 6.57 -45.62 -6.43
C THR A 11 7.81 -45.35 -7.31
N HIS A 12 8.83 -44.72 -6.73
CA HIS A 12 10.10 -44.41 -7.40
C HIS A 12 11.27 -45.09 -6.68
N LEU A 13 12.33 -45.42 -7.42
CA LEU A 13 13.63 -45.78 -6.85
C LEU A 13 14.26 -44.51 -6.25
N CYS A 14 14.69 -44.57 -5.00
CA CYS A 14 15.36 -43.47 -4.33
C CYS A 14 16.81 -43.86 -4.02
N GLU A 15 17.75 -42.94 -4.24
CA GLU A 15 19.12 -43.08 -3.73
C GLU A 15 19.08 -43.05 -2.19
N VAL A 16 19.72 -44.02 -1.56
CA VAL A 16 19.76 -44.15 -0.10
C VAL A 16 20.57 -42.99 0.48
N ASN A 17 19.87 -42.00 1.04
CA ASN A 17 20.49 -40.92 1.81
C ASN A 17 20.33 -41.20 3.30
N ALA A 18 21.44 -41.21 4.05
CA ALA A 18 21.59 -41.82 5.38
C ALA A 18 20.81 -41.19 6.56
N GLN A 19 19.74 -40.43 6.31
CA GLN A 19 19.05 -39.65 7.36
C GLN A 19 17.51 -39.74 7.38
N GLN A 20 16.89 -40.69 6.67
CA GLN A 20 15.45 -40.92 6.80
C GLN A 20 15.12 -42.30 7.38
N PRO A 21 14.23 -42.41 8.38
CA PRO A 21 13.75 -43.70 8.85
C PRO A 21 12.87 -44.34 7.78
N THR A 22 13.27 -45.51 7.29
CA THR A 22 12.51 -46.32 6.34
C THR A 22 11.26 -46.90 6.99
N ALA A 23 10.11 -46.79 6.33
CA ALA A 23 8.86 -47.39 6.78
C ALA A 23 8.88 -48.92 6.58
N VAL A 24 8.37 -49.66 7.57
CA VAL A 24 8.20 -51.12 7.53
C VAL A 24 7.01 -51.45 6.62
N PHE A 25 7.21 -52.37 5.69
CA PHE A 25 6.13 -52.98 4.92
C PHE A 25 5.93 -54.42 5.39
N CYS A 26 4.68 -54.81 5.61
CA CYS A 26 4.28 -56.19 5.81
C CYS A 26 3.28 -56.54 4.72
N ASP A 27 3.40 -57.73 4.13
CA ASP A 27 2.43 -58.22 3.17
C ASP A 27 1.28 -58.98 3.86
N VAL A 28 0.37 -59.53 3.04
CA VAL A 28 -0.86 -60.19 3.49
C VAL A 28 -0.59 -61.51 4.22
N ASP A 29 0.62 -62.05 4.13
CA ASP A 29 1.07 -63.29 4.75
C ASP A 29 1.96 -63.05 6.00
N ASP A 30 1.95 -61.82 6.55
CA ASP A 30 2.65 -61.39 7.79
C ASP A 30 4.20 -61.39 7.70
N ASP A 31 4.77 -61.44 6.49
CA ASP A 31 6.21 -61.24 6.30
C ASP A 31 6.54 -59.74 6.27
N CYS A 32 7.11 -59.23 7.36
CA CYS A 32 7.57 -57.85 7.47
C CYS A 32 9.04 -57.71 7.06
N TYR A 33 9.33 -56.77 6.16
CA TYR A 33 10.69 -56.43 5.76
C TYR A 33 11.04 -55.03 6.25
N GLY A 34 11.94 -54.96 7.23
CA GLY A 34 12.35 -53.74 7.91
C GLY A 34 13.23 -54.07 9.13
N ASP A 35 14.17 -53.17 9.40
CA ASP A 35 15.41 -53.43 10.13
C ASP A 35 15.21 -53.78 11.61
N THR A 36 15.21 -55.08 11.92
CA THR A 36 16.08 -55.73 12.92
C THR A 36 15.76 -57.22 12.94
N ASP A 37 16.58 -58.06 12.31
CA ASP A 37 17.06 -59.30 12.95
C ASP A 37 18.12 -60.04 12.10
N HIS A 38 19.30 -60.17 12.72
CA HIS A 38 20.38 -61.12 12.47
C HIS A 38 21.29 -60.91 11.24
N CYS A 39 22.24 -59.97 11.39
CA CYS A 39 23.57 -60.08 10.78
C CYS A 39 24.64 -60.09 11.87
N ALA A 40 24.90 -61.26 12.44
CA ALA A 40 26.10 -61.48 13.23
C ALA A 40 27.29 -61.73 12.29
N ALA A 41 28.24 -60.80 12.30
CA ALA A 41 29.65 -60.97 11.94
C ALA A 41 30.01 -61.45 10.52
N THR A 42 29.91 -60.57 9.51
CA THR A 42 30.82 -60.52 8.35
C THR A 42 30.86 -59.10 7.75
N PRO A 43 31.96 -58.67 7.09
CA PRO A 43 32.18 -57.25 6.73
C PRO A 43 31.70 -56.86 5.32
N ALA A 44 30.67 -57.49 4.75
CA ALA A 44 30.16 -57.09 3.43
C ALA A 44 28.67 -57.41 3.26
N CYS A 45 27.80 -56.44 3.56
CA CYS A 45 26.45 -56.38 3.00
C CYS A 45 26.44 -55.35 1.87
N PRO A 46 26.09 -55.72 0.63
CA PRO A 46 25.93 -54.73 -0.45
C PRO A 46 24.65 -53.93 -0.24
N GLU A 47 24.74 -52.61 -0.38
CA GLU A 47 23.59 -51.68 -0.41
C GLU A 47 22.59 -52.17 -1.47
N LYS A 48 21.33 -52.39 -1.08
CA LYS A 48 20.24 -52.63 -2.02
C LYS A 48 19.30 -51.44 -2.02
N GLU A 49 19.06 -50.89 -3.22
CA GLU A 49 18.07 -49.86 -3.48
C GLU A 49 16.66 -50.38 -3.16
N GLY A 50 15.88 -49.57 -2.43
CA GLY A 50 14.48 -49.87 -2.09
C GLY A 50 13.53 -48.83 -2.69
N CYS A 51 12.28 -49.23 -2.97
CA CYS A 51 11.23 -48.32 -3.42
C CYS A 51 10.70 -47.52 -2.22
N CYS A 52 10.62 -46.19 -2.32
CA CYS A 52 10.06 -45.34 -1.26
C CYS A 52 8.71 -44.74 -1.69
N VAL A 53 7.79 -44.58 -0.74
CA VAL A 53 6.54 -43.83 -0.94
C VAL A 53 6.78 -42.39 -0.55
N GLN A 54 6.68 -41.47 -1.52
CA GLN A 54 6.75 -40.03 -1.25
C GLN A 54 5.56 -39.65 -0.36
N LYS A 55 5.82 -39.13 0.85
CA LYS A 55 4.75 -38.56 1.67
C LYS A 55 4.10 -37.41 0.89
N PRO A 56 2.76 -37.30 0.88
CA PRO A 56 2.10 -36.17 0.26
C PRO A 56 2.64 -34.88 0.89
N ILE A 57 3.21 -34.02 0.04
CA ILE A 57 3.65 -32.68 0.43
C ILE A 57 2.39 -31.93 0.84
N VAL A 58 2.22 -31.71 2.14
CA VAL A 58 1.17 -30.83 2.63
C VAL A 58 1.61 -29.41 2.27
N PRO A 59 0.85 -28.66 1.45
CA PRO A 59 1.20 -27.30 1.13
C PRO A 59 1.18 -26.48 2.44
N VAL A 60 2.35 -25.95 2.81
CA VAL A 60 2.51 -25.03 3.93
C VAL A 60 2.55 -23.63 3.34
N CYS A 61 1.64 -22.75 3.79
CA CYS A 61 1.69 -21.35 3.38
C CYS A 61 2.97 -20.69 3.96
N PRO A 62 3.60 -19.75 3.23
CA PRO A 62 4.66 -18.91 3.79
C PRO A 62 4.21 -18.24 5.11
N GLU A 63 5.13 -17.92 6.02
CA GLU A 63 4.82 -17.44 7.39
C GLU A 63 3.89 -16.21 7.47
N HIS A 64 3.74 -15.46 6.38
CA HIS A 64 2.87 -14.28 6.26
C HIS A 64 1.52 -14.56 5.57
N MET A 65 1.17 -15.82 5.29
CA MET A 65 -0.06 -16.22 4.60
C MET A 65 -0.85 -17.23 5.43
N HIS A 66 -2.17 -17.08 5.43
CA HIS A 66 -3.09 -17.96 6.14
C HIS A 66 -3.87 -18.86 5.18
N LEU A 67 -4.39 -19.99 5.67
CA LEU A 67 -5.32 -20.84 4.92
C LEU A 67 -6.74 -20.27 5.05
N CYS A 68 -7.34 -19.85 3.94
CA CYS A 68 -8.71 -19.31 3.93
C CYS A 68 -9.78 -20.35 3.56
N ALA A 69 -11.01 -20.09 4.00
CA ALA A 69 -12.19 -20.83 3.54
C ALA A 69 -12.44 -20.58 2.04
N PRO A 70 -13.05 -21.52 1.30
CA PRO A 70 -13.30 -21.38 -0.14
C PRO A 70 -14.05 -20.10 -0.55
N THR A 71 -14.87 -19.54 0.34
CA THR A 71 -15.69 -18.34 0.11
C THR A 71 -14.91 -17.03 0.17
N GLU A 72 -13.65 -17.04 0.62
CA GLU A 72 -12.84 -15.83 0.86
C GLU A 72 -11.73 -15.65 -0.19
N ARG A 73 -11.74 -16.45 -1.26
CA ARG A 73 -10.72 -16.40 -2.31
C ARG A 73 -11.01 -15.28 -3.30
N GLN A 74 -10.01 -14.42 -3.53
CA GLN A 74 -9.97 -13.64 -4.76
C GLN A 74 -9.27 -14.46 -5.86
N PRO A 75 -9.70 -14.37 -7.13
CA PRO A 75 -9.03 -15.05 -8.23
C PRO A 75 -7.70 -14.36 -8.50
N VAL A 76 -6.66 -14.78 -7.79
CA VAL A 76 -5.29 -14.30 -8.01
C VAL A 76 -4.46 -15.48 -8.50
N VAL A 77 -3.90 -15.32 -9.70
CA VAL A 77 -2.94 -16.27 -10.27
C VAL A 77 -1.59 -15.96 -9.65
N PHE A 78 -1.00 -16.95 -8.97
CA PHE A 78 0.36 -16.84 -8.45
C PHE A 78 1.28 -17.65 -9.35
N CYS A 79 2.31 -17.02 -9.89
CA CYS A 79 3.37 -17.71 -10.62
C CYS A 79 4.65 -17.60 -9.79
N ASP A 80 5.39 -18.70 -9.68
CA ASP A 80 6.71 -18.66 -9.05
C ASP A 80 7.81 -18.26 -10.05
N ALA A 81 9.07 -18.26 -9.57
CA ALA A 81 10.24 -17.85 -10.34
C ALA A 81 10.52 -18.73 -11.58
N ASP A 82 9.93 -19.93 -11.64
CA ASP A 82 10.10 -20.87 -12.74
C ASP A 82 8.91 -20.82 -13.73
N ALA A 83 8.01 -19.85 -13.57
CA ALA A 83 6.83 -19.58 -14.40
C ALA A 83 5.73 -20.67 -14.32
N ASP A 84 5.74 -21.49 -13.28
CA ASP A 84 4.61 -22.36 -12.97
C ASP A 84 3.51 -21.52 -12.31
N CYS A 85 2.50 -21.19 -13.10
CA CYS A 85 1.33 -20.45 -12.62
C CYS A 85 0.31 -21.41 -12.01
N PHE A 86 -0.09 -21.13 -10.76
CA PHE A 86 -1.13 -21.87 -10.06
C PHE A 86 -2.43 -21.06 -10.12
N GLY A 87 -3.30 -21.43 -11.06
CA GLY A 87 -4.69 -21.00 -11.09
C GLY A 87 -5.65 -22.08 -10.57
N ASP A 88 -6.87 -21.68 -10.19
CA ASP A 88 -7.95 -22.59 -9.76
C ASP A 88 -8.37 -23.63 -10.84
N LEU A 89 -7.85 -23.53 -12.07
CA LEU A 89 -8.32 -24.31 -13.22
C LEU A 89 -7.32 -25.30 -13.84
N ASP A 90 -6.04 -25.30 -13.48
CA ASP A 90 -5.03 -25.93 -14.34
C ASP A 90 -4.87 -27.47 -14.24
N TYR A 91 -5.63 -28.18 -13.40
CA TYR A 91 -5.47 -29.65 -13.28
C TYR A 91 -6.74 -30.50 -13.15
N CYS A 92 -7.92 -30.00 -13.53
CA CYS A 92 -9.17 -30.75 -13.36
C CYS A 92 -9.93 -30.99 -14.67
N HIS A 93 -9.33 -31.77 -15.58
CA HIS A 93 -10.13 -32.45 -16.59
C HIS A 93 -10.60 -33.82 -16.07
N ALA A 94 -11.90 -33.89 -15.75
CA ALA A 94 -12.73 -35.10 -15.70
C ALA A 94 -12.51 -36.13 -14.56
N SER A 95 -12.66 -35.73 -13.30
CA SER A 95 -12.99 -36.69 -12.21
C SER A 95 -13.99 -36.11 -11.21
N PRO A 96 -15.03 -36.86 -10.79
CA PRO A 96 -16.12 -36.38 -9.91
C PRO A 96 -15.75 -36.26 -8.43
N ALA A 97 -14.47 -36.45 -8.05
CA ALA A 97 -13.99 -36.32 -6.69
C ALA A 97 -12.73 -35.46 -6.66
N CYS A 98 -12.90 -34.13 -6.72
CA CYS A 98 -11.80 -33.22 -6.39
C CYS A 98 -11.87 -32.93 -4.88
N PRO A 99 -10.86 -33.29 -4.08
CA PRO A 99 -10.84 -32.93 -2.66
C PRO A 99 -10.78 -31.41 -2.51
N GLU A 100 -11.51 -30.84 -1.55
CA GLU A 100 -11.49 -29.40 -1.22
C GLU A 100 -10.05 -28.94 -0.93
N LYS A 101 -9.36 -28.35 -1.92
CA LYS A 101 -8.00 -27.84 -1.72
C LYS A 101 -8.08 -26.57 -0.89
N LYS A 102 -7.27 -26.46 0.16
CA LYS A 102 -7.08 -25.23 0.96
C LYS A 102 -6.06 -24.33 0.24
N GLY A 103 -6.44 -23.08 -0.07
CA GLY A 103 -5.56 -22.08 -0.68
C GLY A 103 -4.99 -21.11 0.35
N CYS A 104 -3.82 -20.54 0.06
CA CYS A 104 -3.21 -19.47 0.85
C CYS A 104 -3.79 -18.11 0.43
N CYS A 105 -4.11 -17.26 1.41
CA CYS A 105 -4.61 -15.91 1.20
C CYS A 105 -3.77 -14.94 2.04
N VAL A 106 -3.56 -13.73 1.51
CA VAL A 106 -3.12 -12.59 2.32
C VAL A 106 -4.39 -12.07 2.99
N GLN A 107 -4.53 -12.22 4.31
CA GLN A 107 -5.45 -11.36 5.03
C GLN A 107 -4.86 -9.97 4.93
N GLU A 108 -5.41 -9.12 4.06
CA GLU A 108 -5.25 -7.69 4.25
C GLU A 108 -5.63 -7.40 5.70
N PRO A 109 -4.82 -6.64 6.45
CA PRO A 109 -5.24 -6.19 7.76
C PRO A 109 -6.52 -5.38 7.52
N LYS A 110 -7.68 -6.02 7.73
CA LYS A 110 -8.96 -5.34 7.75
C LYS A 110 -8.75 -4.18 8.70
N ILE A 111 -8.86 -2.96 8.20
CA ILE A 111 -8.96 -1.78 9.04
C ILE A 111 -10.24 -1.99 9.82
N GLY A 112 -10.10 -2.64 10.98
CA GLY A 112 -11.23 -3.01 11.79
C GLY A 112 -11.96 -1.75 12.25
N PRO A 113 -13.25 -1.86 12.60
CA PRO A 113 -13.89 -0.80 13.35
C PRO A 113 -13.02 -0.47 14.57
N LEU A 114 -12.93 0.82 14.90
CA LEU A 114 -12.19 1.26 16.07
C LEU A 114 -12.68 0.50 17.31
N PRO A 115 -11.80 0.19 18.27
CA PRO A 115 -12.24 -0.38 19.55
C PRO A 115 -13.32 0.50 20.17
N ASP A 116 -14.41 -0.11 20.67
CA ASP A 116 -15.43 0.60 21.43
C ASP A 116 -14.78 1.39 22.57
N GLY A 117 -15.03 2.72 22.64
CA GLY A 117 -14.47 3.62 23.66
C GLY A 117 -13.41 4.63 23.19
N TRP A 118 -13.25 4.85 21.88
CA TRP A 118 -12.43 5.94 21.33
C TRP A 118 -13.09 7.32 21.58
N GLU A 119 -12.89 7.90 22.77
CA GLU A 119 -13.26 9.30 23.06
C GLU A 119 -12.13 10.28 22.65
N ALA A 120 -12.52 11.52 22.31
CA ALA A 120 -11.66 12.62 21.83
C ALA A 120 -10.37 12.96 22.63
N PRO A 121 -10.19 12.64 23.93
CA PRO A 121 -8.93 12.91 24.64
C PRO A 121 -7.71 12.13 24.12
N LEU A 122 -7.89 11.11 23.26
CA LEU A 122 -6.84 10.16 22.89
C LEU A 122 -5.86 10.64 21.79
N PHE A 123 -6.06 11.82 21.19
CA PHE A 123 -5.08 12.35 20.23
C PHE A 123 -3.86 13.02 20.87
N SER A 124 -3.88 13.25 22.19
CA SER A 124 -2.67 13.69 22.88
C SER A 124 -1.63 12.58 22.76
N ASN A 125 -0.50 12.86 22.09
CA ASN A 125 0.57 11.93 21.75
C ASN A 125 0.31 10.93 20.61
N ALA A 126 -0.76 11.07 19.84
CA ALA A 126 -1.00 10.18 18.71
C ALA A 126 0.02 10.41 17.58
N GLN A 127 0.83 9.39 17.34
CA GLN A 127 1.65 9.27 16.13
C GLN A 127 0.73 8.95 14.95
N LEU A 128 0.99 9.57 13.80
CA LEU A 128 0.20 9.34 12.60
C LEU A 128 0.33 7.88 12.15
N SER A 129 -0.79 7.26 11.82
CA SER A 129 -0.88 5.86 11.37
C SER A 129 -2.08 5.72 10.41
N PRO A 130 -2.22 4.59 9.69
CA PRO A 130 -3.39 4.35 8.85
C PRO A 130 -4.71 4.45 9.63
N GLN A 131 -4.74 3.94 10.87
CA GLN A 131 -5.94 3.96 11.72
C GLN A 131 -6.28 5.38 12.19
N VAL A 132 -5.27 6.17 12.56
CA VAL A 132 -5.46 7.59 12.90
C VAL A 132 -6.00 8.34 11.69
N CYS A 133 -5.36 8.19 10.52
CA CYS A 133 -5.83 8.82 9.28
C CYS A 133 -7.28 8.45 8.93
N ASN A 134 -7.64 7.17 9.06
CA ASN A 134 -9.00 6.72 8.85
C ASN A 134 -9.99 7.43 9.80
N HIS A 135 -9.64 7.53 11.08
CA HIS A 135 -10.47 8.26 12.04
C HIS A 135 -10.64 9.74 11.69
N LEU A 136 -9.55 10.43 11.33
CA LEU A 136 -9.58 11.87 10.99
C LEU A 136 -10.48 12.19 9.78
N PHE A 137 -10.68 11.25 8.85
CA PHE A 137 -11.61 11.41 7.73
C PHE A 137 -13.06 11.03 8.06
N HIS A 138 -13.27 10.11 9.01
CA HIS A 138 -14.61 9.67 9.41
C HIS A 138 -15.26 10.60 10.43
N ASP A 139 -14.46 11.38 11.17
CA ASP A 139 -15.00 12.45 12.01
C ASP A 139 -15.46 13.63 11.14
N GLN A 140 -16.79 13.76 11.02
CA GLN A 140 -17.39 14.78 10.18
C GLN A 140 -17.18 16.22 10.68
N SER A 141 -16.79 16.37 11.94
CA SER A 141 -16.44 17.65 12.56
C SER A 141 -14.93 17.96 12.45
N HIS A 142 -14.15 17.07 11.85
CA HIS A 142 -12.71 17.22 11.79
C HIS A 142 -12.26 18.25 10.75
N LEU A 143 -11.12 18.89 11.03
CA LEU A 143 -10.52 19.90 10.16
C LEU A 143 -10.30 19.37 8.73
N PHE A 144 -9.98 18.09 8.57
CA PHE A 144 -9.75 17.48 7.25
C PHE A 144 -10.92 17.66 6.28
N LEU A 145 -12.18 17.62 6.73
CA LEU A 145 -13.32 17.84 5.85
C LEU A 145 -13.59 19.32 5.58
N ARG A 146 -13.08 20.21 6.44
CA ARG A 146 -13.14 21.66 6.24
C ARG A 146 -12.00 22.20 5.40
N MET A 147 -10.90 21.47 5.18
CA MET A 147 -9.77 21.98 4.39
C MET A 147 -10.04 22.14 2.89
N TRP A 148 -11.24 21.82 2.40
CA TRP A 148 -11.56 21.75 0.96
C TRP A 148 -12.29 22.99 0.43
N GLY A 149 -12.00 24.17 0.98
CA GLY A 149 -12.56 25.42 0.49
C GLY A 149 -12.09 25.76 -0.93
N PRO A 150 -12.86 26.58 -1.67
CA PRO A 150 -12.60 26.87 -3.09
C PRO A 150 -11.31 27.68 -3.31
N GLU A 151 -10.86 28.39 -2.29
CA GLU A 151 -9.69 29.26 -2.30
C GLU A 151 -8.60 28.74 -1.35
N SER A 152 -7.38 29.24 -1.51
CA SER A 152 -6.24 28.86 -0.68
C SER A 152 -6.52 29.09 0.81
N ARG A 153 -6.32 28.05 1.64
CA ARG A 153 -6.49 28.07 3.10
C ARG A 153 -7.89 28.42 3.62
N HIS A 154 -8.86 28.64 2.75
CA HIS A 154 -10.24 28.83 3.19
C HIS A 154 -10.83 27.50 3.67
N GLN A 155 -11.46 27.54 4.85
CA GLN A 155 -12.27 26.42 5.30
C GLN A 155 -13.56 26.35 4.46
N ASN A 156 -13.98 25.12 4.16
CA ASN A 156 -15.28 24.79 3.61
C ASN A 156 -16.24 24.64 4.78
N HIS A 157 -17.12 25.61 5.00
CA HIS A 157 -18.20 25.51 5.96
C HIS A 157 -19.43 24.89 5.31
N ARG A 158 -20.44 24.54 6.12
CA ARG A 158 -21.68 23.99 5.57
C ARG A 158 -22.38 25.00 4.68
N GLY A 159 -22.70 24.56 3.47
CA GLY A 159 -23.35 25.39 2.45
C GLY A 159 -22.38 26.13 1.54
N ASP A 160 -21.07 26.11 1.84
CA ASP A 160 -20.05 26.56 0.92
C ASP A 160 -19.88 25.55 -0.22
N ASP A 161 -19.45 26.04 -1.38
CA ASP A 161 -19.05 25.19 -2.48
C ASP A 161 -17.61 24.69 -2.24
N PRO A 162 -17.38 23.38 -2.13
CA PRO A 162 -16.03 22.86 -2.00
C PRO A 162 -15.22 23.09 -3.29
N CYS A 163 -13.89 23.02 -3.21
CA CYS A 163 -13.02 23.28 -4.35
C CYS A 163 -13.28 22.37 -5.56
N TRP A 164 -13.80 21.16 -5.37
CA TRP A 164 -14.11 20.25 -6.47
C TRP A 164 -15.40 20.61 -7.21
N ALA A 165 -16.25 21.47 -6.64
CA ALA A 165 -17.43 22.04 -7.29
C ALA A 165 -17.12 23.31 -8.10
N ARG A 166 -15.86 23.77 -8.11
CA ARG A 166 -15.39 24.94 -8.88
C ARG A 166 -14.56 24.50 -10.07
N ASN A 167 -14.72 25.18 -11.21
CA ASN A 167 -13.89 24.96 -12.37
C ASN A 167 -12.44 25.30 -12.03
N ARG A 168 -11.55 24.37 -12.37
CA ARG A 168 -10.12 24.46 -12.11
C ARG A 168 -9.47 25.76 -12.59
N TRP A 169 -9.81 26.23 -13.79
CA TRP A 169 -9.16 27.37 -14.45
C TRP A 169 -9.91 28.69 -14.20
N GLN A 170 -11.20 28.59 -13.91
CA GLN A 170 -12.10 29.71 -13.69
C GLN A 170 -12.85 29.45 -12.39
N THR A 171 -12.21 29.69 -11.25
CA THR A 171 -12.70 29.27 -9.92
C THR A 171 -14.07 29.85 -9.54
N TRP A 172 -14.54 30.89 -10.25
CA TRP A 172 -15.89 31.43 -10.11
C TRP A 172 -16.97 30.62 -10.86
N GLU A 173 -16.60 29.80 -11.83
CA GLU A 173 -17.53 28.92 -12.54
C GLU A 173 -17.72 27.62 -11.77
N HIS A 174 -18.95 27.12 -11.74
CA HIS A 174 -19.24 25.81 -11.17
C HIS A 174 -18.88 24.70 -12.17
N GLN A 175 -18.44 23.57 -11.64
CA GLN A 175 -18.33 22.32 -12.39
C GLN A 175 -19.08 21.22 -11.66
N ASP A 176 -19.38 20.12 -12.35
CA ASP A 176 -19.92 18.91 -11.71
C ASP A 176 -18.86 18.31 -10.77
N PRO A 177 -19.13 18.15 -9.45
CA PRO A 177 -18.24 17.46 -8.53
C PRO A 177 -17.79 16.08 -9.02
N GLN A 178 -18.67 15.35 -9.72
CA GLN A 178 -18.33 14.04 -10.25
C GLN A 178 -17.22 14.13 -11.31
N GLN A 179 -17.27 15.16 -12.16
CA GLN A 179 -16.27 15.41 -13.20
C GLN A 179 -14.87 15.64 -12.60
N TYR A 180 -14.77 16.30 -11.44
CA TYR A 180 -13.49 16.48 -10.76
C TYR A 180 -12.86 15.12 -10.41
N PHE A 181 -13.60 14.23 -9.74
CA PHE A 181 -13.07 12.94 -9.32
C PHE A 181 -12.75 12.02 -10.52
N ASP A 182 -13.52 12.09 -11.60
CA ASP A 182 -13.25 11.37 -12.85
C ASP A 182 -11.98 11.91 -13.54
N ASP A 183 -11.78 13.23 -13.51
CA ASP A 183 -10.61 13.88 -14.10
C ASP A 183 -9.32 13.53 -13.35
N ILE A 184 -9.33 13.52 -12.01
CA ILE A 184 -8.12 13.20 -11.22
C ILE A 184 -7.81 11.70 -11.22
N SER A 185 -8.82 10.82 -11.21
CA SER A 185 -8.60 9.36 -11.27
C SER A 185 -7.93 8.94 -12.57
N THR A 186 -8.25 9.60 -13.68
CA THR A 186 -7.61 9.33 -14.97
C THR A 186 -6.29 10.09 -15.17
N GLY A 187 -5.99 11.05 -14.30
CA GLY A 187 -4.85 11.95 -14.44
C GLY A 187 -4.94 12.84 -15.67
N LYS A 188 -6.14 13.28 -16.06
CA LYS A 188 -6.44 14.07 -17.28
C LYS A 188 -5.55 15.31 -17.44
N TYR A 189 -5.10 15.83 -16.32
CA TYR A 189 -4.45 17.13 -16.18
C TYR A 189 -2.98 17.06 -15.77
N CYS A 190 -2.44 15.88 -15.47
CA CYS A 190 -1.11 15.74 -14.89
C CYS A 190 -0.01 16.36 -15.77
N GLU A 191 -0.01 16.06 -17.06
CA GLU A 191 0.99 16.55 -18.00
C GLU A 191 0.72 17.99 -18.49
N LYS A 192 -0.54 18.44 -18.40
CA LYS A 192 -1.00 19.75 -18.88
C LYS A 192 -0.79 20.87 -17.87
N THR A 193 -0.45 20.51 -16.64
CA THR A 193 -0.28 21.44 -15.55
C THR A 193 1.20 21.75 -15.39
N ASP A 194 1.52 23.04 -15.34
CA ASP A 194 2.79 23.47 -14.79
C ASP A 194 2.70 23.43 -13.26
N TRP A 195 3.11 22.31 -12.66
CA TRP A 195 3.10 22.11 -11.20
C TRP A 195 4.12 22.99 -10.47
N TYR A 196 4.88 23.79 -11.21
CA TYR A 196 5.89 24.71 -10.72
C TYR A 196 5.55 26.19 -10.99
N GLU A 197 4.33 26.46 -11.46
CA GLU A 197 3.93 27.81 -11.83
C GLU A 197 4.01 28.75 -10.62
N GLY A 198 4.75 29.85 -10.76
CA GLY A 198 4.96 30.84 -9.69
C GLY A 198 6.19 30.59 -8.82
N PHE A 199 6.87 29.44 -8.98
CA PHE A 199 8.17 29.22 -8.36
C PHE A 199 9.27 29.82 -9.25
N ALA A 200 9.78 31.00 -8.86
CA ALA A 200 10.75 31.77 -9.64
C ALA A 200 12.04 31.01 -10.02
N PHE A 201 12.31 29.88 -9.36
CA PHE A 201 13.50 29.06 -9.58
C PHE A 201 13.23 27.81 -10.44
N ALA A 202 12.01 27.54 -10.89
CA ALA A 202 11.68 26.26 -11.56
C ALA A 202 11.95 26.21 -13.07
N HIS A 203 12.22 27.32 -13.74
CA HIS A 203 12.51 27.31 -15.17
C HIS A 203 13.90 26.70 -15.45
N GLY A 204 13.94 25.41 -15.79
CA GLY A 204 15.12 24.75 -16.39
C GLY A 204 15.82 23.67 -15.56
N TRP A 205 15.21 23.14 -14.50
CA TRP A 205 15.93 22.34 -13.49
C TRP A 205 15.83 20.81 -13.63
N PHE A 206 14.96 20.29 -14.47
CA PHE A 206 14.80 18.84 -14.60
C PHE A 206 15.42 18.34 -15.90
N ASP A 207 16.70 17.98 -15.86
CA ASP A 207 17.38 17.24 -16.93
C ASP A 207 17.14 15.72 -16.80
N ARG A 208 16.56 15.29 -15.68
CA ARG A 208 16.37 13.88 -15.30
C ARG A 208 15.05 13.66 -14.57
N SER A 209 14.54 12.44 -14.67
CA SER A 209 13.38 12.00 -13.91
C SER A 209 13.63 12.02 -12.40
N ALA A 210 12.57 12.31 -11.64
CA ALA A 210 12.58 12.73 -10.25
C ALA A 210 11.47 12.05 -9.42
N PRO A 211 11.70 11.54 -8.21
CA PRO A 211 10.58 11.16 -7.36
C PRO A 211 9.75 12.38 -6.97
N ALA A 212 8.45 12.18 -6.73
CA ALA A 212 7.60 13.19 -6.11
C ALA A 212 8.01 13.37 -4.64
N LEU A 213 8.19 14.60 -4.15
CA LEU A 213 8.63 14.90 -2.80
C LEU A 213 7.50 15.55 -2.01
N LEU A 214 7.16 14.95 -0.86
CA LEU A 214 6.19 15.51 0.10
C LEU A 214 6.86 15.82 1.44
N GLY A 215 6.34 16.82 2.15
CA GLY A 215 6.86 17.21 3.46
C GLY A 215 6.34 18.57 3.89
N PHE A 216 6.55 18.90 5.16
CA PHE A 216 6.45 20.28 5.63
C PHE A 216 7.46 21.17 4.88
N ASP A 217 7.13 22.45 4.65
CA ASP A 217 8.02 23.41 3.97
C ASP A 217 9.44 23.43 4.56
N ALA A 218 9.53 23.40 5.89
CA ALA A 218 10.80 23.39 6.62
C ALA A 218 11.58 22.08 6.41
N ASP A 219 10.89 20.96 6.33
CA ASP A 219 11.51 19.65 6.13
C ASP A 219 11.90 19.45 4.66
N ILE A 220 11.11 19.93 3.71
CA ILE A 220 11.48 20.00 2.28
C ILE A 220 12.74 20.85 2.11
N THR A 221 12.78 22.04 2.73
CA THR A 221 13.97 22.90 2.70
C THR A 221 15.19 22.19 3.26
N ARG A 222 15.06 21.54 4.44
CA ARG A 222 16.15 20.80 5.06
C ARG A 222 16.59 19.61 4.21
N TYR A 223 15.65 18.86 3.65
CA TYR A 223 15.91 17.75 2.75
C TYR A 223 16.68 18.25 1.52
N CYS A 224 16.24 19.35 0.93
CA CYS A 224 16.84 19.90 -0.27
C CYS A 224 18.23 20.49 -0.08
N ASN A 225 18.54 21.08 1.08
CA ASN A 225 19.89 21.56 1.38
C ASN A 225 20.96 20.47 1.30
N ASN A 226 20.59 19.19 1.44
CA ASN A 226 21.54 18.08 1.39
C ASN A 226 21.33 17.17 0.17
N ASN A 227 20.13 17.17 -0.42
CA ASN A 227 19.75 16.17 -1.41
C ASN A 227 19.31 16.76 -2.75
N CYS A 228 18.90 18.04 -2.84
CA CYS A 228 18.36 18.59 -4.08
C CYS A 228 19.42 19.22 -5.00
N ASP A 229 20.67 19.37 -4.55
CA ASP A 229 21.78 19.73 -5.42
C ASP A 229 22.06 18.57 -6.40
N GLY A 230 21.40 18.61 -7.55
CA GLY A 230 21.49 17.61 -8.61
C GLY A 230 20.49 16.45 -8.52
N ALA A 231 19.71 16.32 -7.44
CA ALA A 231 18.54 15.45 -7.45
C ALA A 231 17.35 16.25 -7.95
N SER A 232 16.98 15.99 -9.21
CA SER A 232 15.66 16.29 -9.73
C SER A 232 14.63 15.71 -8.75
N VAL A 233 13.93 16.55 -7.98
CA VAL A 233 12.77 16.15 -7.15
C VAL A 233 11.54 16.91 -7.64
N ASN A 234 10.41 16.22 -7.74
CA ASN A 234 9.13 16.82 -8.13
C ASN A 234 8.46 17.38 -6.87
N ILE A 235 8.44 18.69 -6.70
CA ILE A 235 7.78 19.36 -5.56
C ILE A 235 6.55 20.08 -6.08
N LEU A 236 5.42 19.96 -5.39
CA LEU A 236 4.26 20.80 -5.64
C LEU A 236 4.62 22.26 -5.30
N ALA A 237 4.74 23.11 -6.31
CA ALA A 237 5.07 24.52 -6.14
C ALA A 237 4.13 25.40 -6.98
N ILE A 238 2.86 25.45 -6.58
CA ILE A 238 1.85 26.27 -7.22
C ILE A 238 1.67 27.57 -6.42
N PHE A 239 2.18 28.68 -6.97
CA PHE A 239 2.05 30.02 -6.42
C PHE A 239 1.62 31.05 -7.48
N SER A 240 0.82 30.62 -8.46
CA SER A 240 0.42 31.48 -9.56
C SER A 240 -0.96 32.09 -9.39
N ALA A 241 -1.18 33.25 -10.02
CA ALA A 241 -2.50 33.88 -10.10
C ALA A 241 -3.45 33.13 -11.07
N HIS A 242 -2.91 32.35 -12.02
CA HIS A 242 -3.72 31.62 -13.00
C HIS A 242 -4.22 30.28 -12.46
N THR A 243 -3.46 29.68 -11.55
CA THR A 243 -3.80 28.41 -10.91
C THR A 243 -3.59 28.56 -9.40
N PRO A 244 -4.47 29.26 -8.67
CA PRO A 244 -4.29 29.43 -7.23
C PRO A 244 -4.27 28.07 -6.52
N TYR A 245 -3.40 27.95 -5.52
CA TYR A 245 -3.35 26.77 -4.66
C TYR A 245 -4.68 26.60 -3.91
N ASN A 246 -5.16 25.36 -3.85
CA ASN A 246 -6.15 24.90 -2.87
C ASN A 246 -5.96 23.39 -2.66
N THR A 247 -6.69 22.80 -1.73
CA THR A 247 -6.55 21.39 -1.36
C THR A 247 -6.92 20.43 -2.50
N CYS A 248 -7.83 20.82 -3.41
CA CYS A 248 -8.12 20.03 -4.60
C CYS A 248 -6.91 19.99 -5.56
N ARG A 249 -6.20 21.11 -5.74
CA ARG A 249 -4.97 21.14 -6.54
C ARG A 249 -3.88 20.25 -5.94
N ASN A 250 -3.78 20.22 -4.61
CA ASN A 250 -2.88 19.32 -3.91
C ASN A 250 -3.27 17.85 -4.14
N PHE A 251 -4.54 17.48 -3.95
CA PHE A 251 -4.97 16.11 -4.16
C PHE A 251 -4.83 15.65 -5.62
N GLU A 252 -5.11 16.53 -6.59
CA GLU A 252 -4.83 16.27 -8.01
C GLU A 252 -3.34 15.99 -8.25
N TRP A 253 -2.43 16.80 -7.68
CA TRP A 253 -1.00 16.57 -7.76
C TRP A 253 -0.59 15.22 -7.16
N GLN A 254 -1.12 14.87 -5.97
CA GLN A 254 -0.85 13.58 -5.33
C GLN A 254 -1.32 12.41 -6.19
N MET A 255 -2.51 12.49 -6.79
CA MET A 255 -3.03 11.46 -7.69
C MET A 255 -2.16 11.37 -8.96
N CYS A 256 -1.69 12.49 -9.50
CA CYS A 256 -0.71 12.47 -10.59
C CYS A 256 0.60 11.77 -10.19
N ALA A 257 1.06 11.96 -8.96
CA ALA A 257 2.24 11.27 -8.42
C ALA A 257 2.02 9.75 -8.33
N VAL A 258 0.85 9.32 -7.81
CA VAL A 258 0.50 7.88 -7.74
C VAL A 258 0.44 7.25 -9.11
N LEU A 259 -0.12 7.97 -10.08
CA LEU A 259 -0.25 7.49 -11.46
C LEU A 259 1.08 7.53 -12.23
N GLY A 260 2.14 8.13 -11.68
CA GLY A 260 3.43 8.30 -12.36
C GLY A 260 3.36 9.28 -13.53
N LYS A 261 2.45 10.25 -13.46
CA LYS A 261 2.13 11.18 -14.56
C LYS A 261 2.58 12.62 -14.29
N LEU A 262 3.32 12.88 -13.21
CA LEU A 262 3.94 14.19 -13.04
C LEU A 262 5.02 14.39 -14.11
N ASN A 263 5.14 15.62 -14.60
CA ASN A 263 6.17 15.97 -15.57
C ASN A 263 7.55 15.65 -14.98
N TRP A 264 8.34 14.83 -15.69
CA TRP A 264 9.66 14.37 -15.23
C TRP A 264 9.62 13.48 -13.98
N GLN A 265 8.54 12.76 -13.70
CA GLN A 265 8.54 11.82 -12.59
C GLN A 265 9.40 10.58 -12.87
N ALA A 266 10.15 10.13 -11.87
CA ALA A 266 10.83 8.84 -11.88
C ALA A 266 9.80 7.74 -11.60
N ASP A 267 9.10 7.32 -12.64
CA ASP A 267 8.03 6.31 -12.56
C ASP A 267 6.95 6.74 -11.52
N ARG A 268 6.56 5.88 -10.58
CA ARG A 268 5.57 6.16 -9.53
C ARG A 268 6.20 6.42 -8.16
N GLN A 269 7.47 6.81 -8.14
CA GLN A 269 8.19 6.99 -6.87
C GLN A 269 7.75 8.28 -6.16
N ILE A 270 7.48 8.12 -4.88
CA ILE A 270 7.15 9.17 -3.92
C ILE A 270 8.16 9.10 -2.78
N VAL A 271 8.69 10.23 -2.33
CA VAL A 271 9.64 10.34 -1.23
C VAL A 271 9.10 11.33 -0.22
N PHE A 272 9.33 11.06 1.05
CA PHE A 272 8.94 11.95 2.14
C PHE A 272 10.17 12.66 2.72
N ALA A 273 10.17 13.99 2.69
CA ALA A 273 11.17 14.84 3.33
C ALA A 273 11.14 14.69 4.86
N ARG A 274 9.98 14.31 5.42
CA ARG A 274 9.82 13.86 6.80
C ARG A 274 9.10 12.52 6.82
N ALA A 275 9.72 11.53 7.44
CA ALA A 275 9.15 10.18 7.52
C ALA A 275 7.77 10.22 8.22
N PRO A 276 6.70 9.67 7.61
CA PRO A 276 5.35 9.68 8.15
C PRO A 276 5.24 9.15 9.58
N LYS A 277 6.05 8.15 9.93
CA LYS A 277 6.14 7.62 11.30
C LYS A 277 6.60 8.64 12.34
N THR A 278 7.25 9.73 11.96
CA THR A 278 7.72 10.74 12.92
C THR A 278 6.71 11.88 13.12
N VAL A 279 5.58 11.82 12.41
CA VAL A 279 4.53 12.83 12.45
C VAL A 279 3.64 12.52 13.65
N ARG A 280 3.41 13.55 14.48
CA ARG A 280 2.59 13.45 15.68
C ARG A 280 1.60 14.60 15.70
N LEU A 281 0.34 14.33 16.02
CA LEU A 281 -0.70 15.37 16.06
C LEU A 281 -0.43 16.43 17.13
N ASP A 282 0.24 16.05 18.21
CA ASP A 282 0.68 16.94 19.29
C ASP A 282 2.12 17.43 19.13
N GLY A 283 2.73 17.17 17.96
CA GLY A 283 4.12 17.52 17.67
C GLY A 283 4.35 19.02 17.55
N TYR A 284 5.57 19.40 17.17
CA TYR A 284 5.84 20.74 16.69
C TYR A 284 6.01 20.69 15.16
N PRO A 285 5.21 21.46 14.39
CA PRO A 285 4.02 22.21 14.82
C PRO A 285 2.81 21.29 15.13
N PRO A 286 1.96 21.63 16.12
CA PRO A 286 0.82 20.80 16.48
C PRO A 286 -0.28 20.94 15.42
N PHE A 287 -0.99 19.84 15.18
CA PHE A 287 -2.09 19.83 14.23
C PHE A 287 -3.20 20.82 14.64
N GLY A 288 -3.80 21.49 13.65
CA GLY A 288 -4.84 22.51 13.83
C GLY A 288 -4.33 23.84 14.40
N HIS A 289 -3.02 24.05 14.46
CA HIS A 289 -2.42 25.30 14.93
C HIS A 289 -1.68 26.00 13.80
N CYS A 290 -1.95 27.29 13.62
CA CYS A 290 -1.34 28.15 12.60
C CYS A 290 0.10 28.60 12.92
N SER A 291 0.88 27.71 13.54
CA SER A 291 2.31 27.90 13.81
C SER A 291 3.09 28.12 12.51
N GLY A 292 4.06 29.05 12.55
CA GLY A 292 4.88 29.45 11.40
C GLY A 292 4.55 30.83 10.85
N TYR A 293 3.27 31.24 10.87
CA TYR A 293 2.86 32.62 10.55
C TYR A 293 2.50 33.43 11.79
N THR A 294 1.82 32.82 12.78
CA THR A 294 1.52 33.44 14.08
C THR A 294 1.53 32.40 15.21
N ASN A 295 1.64 32.83 16.47
CA ASN A 295 1.43 31.95 17.63
C ASN A 295 -0.07 31.84 18.01
N ALA A 296 -0.98 32.29 17.14
CA ALA A 296 -2.41 32.29 17.40
C ALA A 296 -3.07 31.00 16.86
N PRO A 297 -4.18 30.54 17.45
CA PRO A 297 -5.03 29.55 16.80
C PRO A 297 -5.43 30.08 15.41
N CYS A 298 -5.60 29.17 14.45
CA CYS A 298 -6.07 29.57 13.12
C CYS A 298 -7.34 30.38 13.28
N SER A 299 -7.34 31.60 12.72
CA SER A 299 -8.57 32.39 12.67
C SER A 299 -9.61 31.63 11.84
N ASP A 300 -10.89 31.89 12.05
CA ASP A 300 -11.96 31.33 11.23
C ASP A 300 -11.74 31.59 9.72
N TRP A 301 -10.97 32.63 9.39
CA TRP A 301 -10.64 33.03 8.02
C TRP A 301 -9.42 32.31 7.43
N GLU A 302 -8.37 32.07 8.22
CA GLU A 302 -7.11 31.45 7.74
C GLU A 302 -7.11 29.92 7.84
N GLY A 303 -8.14 29.35 8.46
CA GLY A 303 -8.58 27.99 8.28
C GLY A 303 -7.66 26.88 8.79
N PHE A 304 -6.45 26.77 8.24
CA PHE A 304 -5.46 25.75 8.56
C PHE A 304 -4.04 26.22 8.18
N ALA A 305 -3.03 25.63 8.82
CA ALA A 305 -1.62 25.92 8.56
C ALA A 305 -1.11 25.22 7.29
N ASN A 306 0.02 25.70 6.75
CA ASN A 306 0.80 24.91 5.77
C ASN A 306 1.16 23.53 6.33
N ASP A 307 1.36 23.44 7.63
CA ASP A 307 1.74 22.19 8.26
C ASP A 307 0.57 21.18 8.31
N ASP A 308 -0.65 21.64 8.54
CA ASP A 308 -1.86 20.79 8.53
C ASP A 308 -2.06 20.08 7.19
N ILE A 309 -1.59 20.71 6.10
CA ILE A 309 -1.63 20.15 4.74
C ILE A 309 -0.81 18.86 4.67
N PHE A 310 0.37 18.79 5.29
CA PHE A 310 1.18 17.56 5.25
C PHE A 310 0.51 16.40 5.98
N TYR A 311 -0.20 16.66 7.10
CA TYR A 311 -0.99 15.63 7.76
C TYR A 311 -2.09 15.10 6.83
N LEU A 312 -2.78 16.00 6.13
CA LEU A 312 -3.79 15.65 5.14
C LEU A 312 -3.20 14.85 3.97
N GLU A 313 -2.07 15.27 3.40
CA GLU A 313 -1.36 14.58 2.31
C GLU A 313 -1.01 13.12 2.67
N VAL A 314 -0.39 12.91 3.83
CA VAL A 314 -0.06 11.56 4.30
C VAL A 314 -1.34 10.74 4.47
N CYS A 315 -2.39 11.32 5.04
CA CYS A 315 -3.64 10.60 5.24
C CYS A 315 -4.40 10.33 3.94
N LEU A 316 -4.32 11.19 2.92
CA LEU A 316 -4.88 10.93 1.59
C LEU A 316 -4.25 9.68 0.98
N TYR A 317 -2.92 9.54 1.02
CA TYR A 317 -2.26 8.30 0.61
C TYR A 317 -2.68 7.11 1.45
N ALA A 318 -2.88 7.29 2.76
CA ALA A 318 -3.38 6.21 3.61
C ALA A 318 -4.79 5.74 3.24
N GLN A 319 -5.60 6.58 2.60
CA GLN A 319 -6.95 6.23 2.12
C GLN A 319 -6.94 5.58 0.73
N VAL A 320 -5.99 5.94 -0.14
CA VAL A 320 -6.00 5.51 -1.56
C VAL A 320 -4.97 4.44 -1.91
N CYS A 321 -4.08 4.05 -1.00
CA CYS A 321 -3.05 3.03 -1.24
C CYS A 321 -3.32 1.76 -0.40
N SER A 322 -3.47 0.59 -1.02
CA SER A 322 -3.65 -0.68 -0.29
C SER A 322 -2.42 -1.05 0.57
N ASN A 323 -1.24 -0.61 0.14
CA ASN A 323 0.03 -0.79 0.83
C ASN A 323 0.40 0.38 1.76
N ALA A 324 -0.56 1.21 2.18
CA ALA A 324 -0.35 2.39 3.02
C ALA A 324 0.42 2.11 4.32
N HIS A 325 0.29 0.92 4.91
CA HIS A 325 1.04 0.56 6.11
C HIS A 325 2.56 0.65 5.93
N ARG A 326 3.08 0.38 4.72
CA ARG A 326 4.51 0.49 4.40
C ARG A 326 5.00 1.93 4.45
N MET A 327 4.17 2.90 4.09
CA MET A 327 4.50 4.32 4.15
C MET A 327 4.90 4.76 5.57
N PHE A 328 4.29 4.15 6.59
CA PHE A 328 4.58 4.40 8.01
C PHE A 328 5.77 3.59 8.55
N THR A 329 6.49 2.82 7.72
CA THR A 329 7.74 2.18 8.11
C THR A 329 8.98 2.87 7.53
N LEU A 330 8.79 3.70 6.50
CA LEU A 330 9.86 4.33 5.72
C LEU A 330 10.78 5.21 6.56
N GLU A 331 12.03 5.30 6.13
CA GLU A 331 12.97 6.36 6.52
C GLU A 331 12.85 7.59 5.61
N VAL A 332 13.42 8.71 6.04
CA VAL A 332 13.51 9.93 5.21
C VAL A 332 14.30 9.62 3.93
N GLY A 333 13.78 10.03 2.78
CA GLY A 333 14.44 9.78 1.48
C GLY A 333 14.15 8.40 0.86
N GLU A 334 13.56 7.46 1.61
CA GLU A 334 13.22 6.14 1.09
C GLU A 334 12.05 6.23 0.10
N PRO A 335 12.14 5.61 -1.10
CA PRO A 335 11.07 5.66 -2.08
C PRO A 335 9.88 4.78 -1.69
N PHE A 336 8.70 5.35 -1.81
CA PHE A 336 7.40 4.72 -1.71
C PHE A 336 6.76 4.61 -3.10
N VAL A 337 6.11 3.49 -3.37
CA VAL A 337 5.25 3.32 -4.55
C VAL A 337 3.87 2.92 -4.06
N CYS A 338 2.88 3.77 -4.34
CA CYS A 338 1.50 3.50 -3.95
C CYS A 338 0.91 2.40 -4.84
N ASP A 339 0.41 1.34 -4.20
CA ASP A 339 -0.46 0.36 -4.85
C ASP A 339 -1.89 0.91 -4.77
N LEU A 340 -2.30 1.65 -5.80
CA LEU A 340 -3.55 2.40 -5.81
C LEU A 340 -4.75 1.46 -5.60
N ASP A 341 -5.50 1.71 -4.54
CA ASP A 341 -6.74 1.05 -4.20
C ASP A 341 -7.94 1.88 -4.69
N TRP A 342 -8.57 1.41 -5.76
CA TRP A 342 -9.75 2.05 -6.33
C TRP A 342 -10.97 1.99 -5.40
N ALA A 343 -11.08 0.98 -4.54
CA ALA A 343 -12.15 0.92 -3.55
C ALA A 343 -11.94 2.01 -2.49
N GLY A 344 -10.72 2.14 -1.96
CA GLY A 344 -10.31 3.22 -1.05
C GLY A 344 -10.51 4.61 -1.65
N PHE A 345 -10.12 4.83 -2.93
CA PHE A 345 -10.38 6.09 -3.64
C PHE A 345 -11.88 6.41 -3.72
N ASN A 346 -12.73 5.44 -4.07
CA ASN A 346 -14.17 5.66 -4.14
C ASN A 346 -14.79 5.93 -2.77
N ALA A 347 -14.35 5.24 -1.72
CA ALA A 347 -14.78 5.50 -0.36
C ALA A 347 -14.40 6.92 0.09
N LEU A 348 -13.17 7.36 -0.19
CA LEU A 348 -12.72 8.73 0.09
C LEU A 348 -13.58 9.75 -0.66
N LYS A 349 -13.82 9.54 -1.96
CA LYS A 349 -14.72 10.39 -2.76
C LYS A 349 -16.10 10.50 -2.13
N GLU A 350 -16.71 9.38 -1.73
CA GLU A 350 -18.02 9.38 -1.07
C GLU A 350 -18.02 10.14 0.25
N MET A 351 -16.94 10.02 1.05
CA MET A 351 -16.78 10.79 2.29
C MET A 351 -16.69 12.29 2.01
N LEU A 352 -15.85 12.70 1.06
CA LEU A 352 -15.67 14.10 0.70
C LEU A 352 -16.96 14.71 0.14
N MET A 353 -17.68 13.97 -0.71
CA MET A 353 -18.96 14.43 -1.27
C MET A 353 -20.07 14.63 -0.24
N LYS A 354 -20.01 13.98 0.94
CA LYS A 354 -20.95 14.23 2.04
C LYS A 354 -20.69 15.58 2.73
N GLY A 355 -19.45 16.06 2.70
CA GLY A 355 -19.02 17.31 3.33
C GLY A 355 -18.93 17.26 4.86
N PRO A 356 -18.46 18.36 5.48
CA PRO A 356 -18.40 18.48 6.94
C PRO A 356 -19.80 18.66 7.56
N LEU A 357 -19.93 18.25 8.84
CA LEU A 357 -21.03 18.70 9.69
C LEU A 357 -20.67 20.06 10.32
N ASP A 358 -21.70 20.86 10.63
CA ASP A 358 -21.55 22.13 11.37
C ASP A 358 -20.89 21.95 12.75
#